data_AF-A0A836W721-F1
#
_entry.id   AF-A0A836W721-F1
#
_cell.length_a   1.000
_cell.length_b   1.000
_cell.length_c   1.000
_cell.angle_alpha   90.00
_cell.angle_beta   90.00
_cell.angle_gamma   90.00
#
_symmetry.space_group_name_H-M   'P 1'
#
loop_
_entity.id
_entity.type
_entity.pdbx_description
1 polymer ?
#
loop_
_entity_poly.entity_id
_entity_poly.type
_entity_poly.pdbx_seq_one_letter_code
_entity_poly.pdbx_strand_id
1 'polypeptide(L)'
;ENYNSVIDMLVVLGCKPKRKCLSASFLKNNSGNIIQSLSSIIGSSLSWMEYVRMLGKILDGVKIVPIGHDLVLGKLVGLPLWDDRGAQHTLIVGPTGRGKTTLAVLVALLATLLYDVKVVLVDPKGDVWRFLRGARLAKHVAVEDGYSYHHLIVSNLFSDSFHGIMVLDLAYLSENEKYIQLETILDAVFDVLRNNSVGSVLVIDEFWRIKNSDVVRRLVREGRSSNISLVLSSQQPSDYSSEVWNNISNVVMFGSVDDVYIRDVSRYSGVVYEDLDVLRRLGVGEALLRYQHAQRAIPFKILPIPITVKSQSILGATHWGRVLRYG
;
A
#
# COMPACT_ATOMS: atom_id res chain seq x y z
N GLU A 1 13.87 27.66 -20.87
CA GLU A 1 15.18 26.99 -20.96
C GLU A 1 14.95 25.51 -20.69
N ASN A 2 15.36 24.63 -21.62
CA ASN A 2 15.12 23.20 -21.54
C ASN A 2 16.16 22.54 -20.61
N TYR A 3 15.70 21.92 -19.52
CA TYR A 3 16.54 21.10 -18.64
C TYR A 3 16.32 19.64 -19.02
N ASN A 4 17.32 19.02 -19.64
CA ASN A 4 17.22 17.67 -20.22
C ASN A 4 17.61 16.55 -19.23
N SER A 5 18.02 16.88 -18.00
CA SER A 5 18.32 15.87 -16.98
C SER A 5 18.24 16.41 -15.54
N VAL A 6 18.03 15.50 -14.58
CA VAL A 6 18.10 15.78 -13.13
C VAL A 6 19.46 16.37 -12.72
N ILE A 7 20.52 16.04 -13.47
CA ILE A 7 21.87 16.57 -13.25
C ILE A 7 21.91 18.08 -13.51
N ASP A 8 21.20 18.56 -14.53
CA ASP A 8 21.16 19.99 -14.88
C ASP A 8 20.46 20.82 -13.79
N MET A 9 19.48 20.22 -13.10
CA MET A 9 18.75 20.86 -12.00
C MET A 9 19.58 20.93 -10.70
N LEU A 10 20.43 19.93 -10.44
CA LEU A 10 21.28 19.87 -9.25
C LEU A 10 22.47 20.85 -9.31
N VAL A 11 22.97 21.13 -10.53
CA VAL A 11 24.04 22.12 -10.74
C VAL A 11 23.56 23.55 -10.47
N VAL A 12 22.30 23.86 -10.80
CA VAL A 12 21.68 25.18 -10.53
C VAL A 12 21.47 25.42 -9.03
N LEU A 13 21.28 24.36 -8.23
CA LEU A 13 21.14 24.43 -6.78
C LEU A 13 22.50 24.43 -6.02
N GLY A 14 23.61 24.68 -6.71
CA GLY A 14 24.94 24.83 -6.09
C GLY A 14 25.61 23.52 -5.67
N CYS A 15 25.07 22.37 -6.07
CA CYS A 15 25.68 21.07 -5.79
C CYS A 15 26.81 20.80 -6.80
N LYS A 16 28.07 20.84 -6.33
CA LYS A 16 29.25 20.46 -7.12
C LYS A 16 29.34 18.92 -7.21
N PRO A 17 29.19 18.30 -8.39
CA PRO A 17 29.31 16.85 -8.51
C PRO A 17 30.78 16.46 -8.40
N LYS A 18 31.18 15.86 -7.27
CA LYS A 18 32.48 15.19 -7.19
C LYS A 18 32.41 13.88 -7.96
N ARG A 19 33.07 13.85 -9.12
CA ARG A 19 33.43 12.64 -9.87
C ARG A 19 34.34 11.79 -8.99
N LYS A 20 33.79 10.87 -8.19
CA LYS A 20 34.49 9.66 -7.74
C LYS A 20 33.45 8.63 -7.28
N CYS A 21 33.37 7.57 -8.08
CA CYS A 21 32.66 6.31 -7.83
C CYS A 21 31.12 6.34 -7.91
N LEU A 22 30.66 6.19 -9.15
CA LEU A 22 29.43 5.49 -9.52
C LEU A 22 29.36 4.13 -8.80
N SER A 23 28.65 4.05 -7.68
CA SER A 23 28.15 2.77 -7.16
C SER A 23 26.63 2.88 -7.08
N ALA A 24 25.94 2.14 -7.96
CA ALA A 24 24.49 2.13 -8.04
C ALA A 24 23.94 1.68 -6.68
N SER A 25 23.32 2.61 -5.95
CA SER A 25 22.88 2.38 -4.58
C SER A 25 21.45 1.84 -4.61
N PHE A 26 21.29 0.56 -4.32
CA PHE A 26 20.02 -0.14 -4.48
C PHE A 26 18.96 0.18 -3.41
N LEU A 27 17.65 0.06 -3.68
CA LEU A 27 16.59 0.15 -2.64
C LEU A 27 16.77 -1.05 -1.70
N LYS A 28 17.00 -0.85 -0.40
CA LYS A 28 17.35 -1.92 0.54
C LYS A 28 16.29 -2.08 1.63
N ASN A 29 15.93 -3.31 2.00
CA ASN A 29 15.21 -3.56 3.26
C ASN A 29 16.11 -3.28 4.48
N ASN A 30 15.57 -3.36 5.70
CA ASN A 30 16.34 -3.18 6.94
C ASN A 30 17.53 -4.14 7.07
N SER A 31 17.49 -5.29 6.40
CA SER A 31 18.58 -6.29 6.34
C SER A 31 19.60 -6.02 5.21
N GLY A 32 19.47 -4.93 4.44
CA GLY A 32 20.37 -4.59 3.35
C GLY A 32 20.08 -5.27 1.99
N ASN A 33 18.98 -6.02 1.85
CA ASN A 33 18.59 -6.71 0.63
C ASN A 33 17.93 -5.78 -0.38
N ILE A 34 18.28 -5.92 -1.66
CA ILE A 34 17.88 -5.04 -2.76
C ILE A 34 16.45 -5.33 -3.23
N ILE A 35 15.57 -4.34 -3.36
CA ILE A 35 14.18 -4.48 -3.85
C ILE A 35 14.04 -3.78 -5.22
N GLN A 36 13.52 -4.47 -6.24
CA GLN A 36 13.36 -3.97 -7.62
C GLN A 36 12.08 -4.51 -8.27
N SER A 37 11.39 -3.71 -9.11
CA SER A 37 10.30 -4.21 -9.97
C SER A 37 10.86 -4.86 -11.25
N LEU A 38 10.12 -5.81 -11.85
CA LEU A 38 10.53 -6.53 -13.06
C LEU A 38 10.69 -5.60 -14.29
N SER A 39 9.89 -4.54 -14.39
CA SER A 39 10.04 -3.52 -15.45
C SER A 39 11.33 -2.71 -15.32
N SER A 40 11.92 -2.65 -14.12
CA SER A 40 13.20 -1.99 -13.82
C SER A 40 14.42 -2.83 -14.19
N ILE A 41 14.24 -4.08 -14.61
CA ILE A 41 15.32 -4.96 -15.09
C ILE A 41 15.73 -4.56 -16.54
N ILE A 42 14.86 -3.86 -17.26
CA ILE A 42 15.01 -3.54 -18.70
C ILE A 42 15.25 -2.01 -18.93
N GLY A 43 15.24 -1.17 -17.89
CA GLY A 43 15.47 0.28 -17.98
C GLY A 43 16.25 0.85 -16.78
N SER A 44 16.80 2.07 -16.91
CA SER A 44 17.81 2.67 -16.01
C SER A 44 17.38 2.77 -14.54
N SER A 45 17.66 1.72 -13.76
CA SER A 45 17.30 1.58 -12.33
C SER A 45 17.89 2.64 -11.39
N LEU A 46 18.86 3.44 -11.84
CA LEU A 46 19.53 4.44 -11.01
C LEU A 46 18.63 5.62 -10.62
N SER A 47 17.82 6.16 -11.54
CA SER A 47 17.02 7.37 -11.27
C SER A 47 15.91 7.13 -10.23
N TRP A 48 15.36 5.93 -10.21
CA TRP A 48 14.30 5.50 -9.30
C TRP A 48 14.77 5.42 -7.84
N MET A 49 16.00 4.95 -7.63
CA MET A 49 16.54 4.68 -6.28
C MET A 49 17.14 5.93 -5.62
N GLU A 50 17.68 6.84 -6.42
CA GLU A 50 18.02 8.19 -5.96
C GLU A 50 16.75 8.94 -5.55
N TYR A 51 15.65 8.78 -6.28
CA TYR A 51 14.38 9.44 -5.97
C TYR A 51 13.70 8.93 -4.68
N VAL A 52 13.65 7.62 -4.43
CA VAL A 52 13.08 7.07 -3.18
C VAL A 52 13.91 7.47 -1.95
N ARG A 53 15.24 7.41 -2.04
CA ARG A 53 16.11 7.90 -0.96
C ARG A 53 16.01 9.40 -0.77
N MET A 54 15.87 10.15 -1.85
CA MET A 54 15.66 11.59 -1.80
C MET A 54 14.33 11.91 -1.13
N LEU A 55 13.23 11.22 -1.46
CA LEU A 55 11.94 11.39 -0.77
C LEU A 55 12.04 11.04 0.72
N GLY A 56 12.67 9.92 1.08
CA GLY A 56 12.83 9.53 2.49
C GLY A 56 13.75 10.47 3.30
N LYS A 57 14.65 11.22 2.65
CA LYS A 57 15.49 12.24 3.28
C LYS A 57 14.88 13.65 3.26
N ILE A 58 14.05 13.96 2.26
CA ILE A 58 13.33 15.24 2.15
C ILE A 58 12.11 15.25 3.08
N LEU A 59 11.52 14.07 3.31
CA LEU A 59 10.36 13.86 4.18
C LEU A 59 10.79 13.09 5.42
N ASP A 60 11.81 13.57 6.13
CA ASP A 60 12.20 13.05 7.45
C ASP A 60 10.94 12.87 8.31
N GLY A 61 10.77 11.68 8.90
CA GLY A 61 9.60 11.33 9.72
C GLY A 61 8.43 10.67 8.97
N VAL A 62 8.39 10.72 7.63
CA VAL A 62 7.28 10.14 6.84
C VAL A 62 7.67 8.79 6.23
N LYS A 63 6.91 7.74 6.56
CA LYS A 63 7.06 6.41 5.95
C LYS A 63 6.11 6.28 4.75
N ILE A 64 6.67 6.15 3.56
CA ILE A 64 5.97 6.19 2.26
C ILE A 64 6.28 4.93 1.45
N VAL A 65 5.24 4.22 1.00
CA VAL A 65 5.41 3.11 0.06
C VAL A 65 5.27 3.59 -1.39
N PRO A 66 6.19 3.27 -2.31
CA PRO A 66 6.06 3.66 -3.70
C PRO A 66 4.99 2.79 -4.39
N ILE A 67 3.95 3.42 -4.94
CA ILE A 67 2.79 2.68 -5.48
C ILE A 67 2.70 2.72 -7.00
N GLY A 68 3.37 3.67 -7.67
CA GLY A 68 3.24 3.81 -9.11
C GLY A 68 3.99 4.99 -9.71
N HIS A 69 3.80 5.22 -11.00
CA HIS A 69 4.36 6.37 -11.72
C HIS A 69 3.27 7.33 -12.13
N ASP A 70 3.50 8.62 -11.88
CA ASP A 70 2.70 9.73 -12.38
C ASP A 70 2.58 9.64 -13.91
N LEU A 71 1.35 9.71 -14.43
CA LEU A 71 1.07 9.58 -15.86
C LEU A 71 1.47 10.82 -16.69
N VAL A 72 1.63 11.97 -16.04
CA VAL A 72 1.99 13.25 -16.67
C VAL A 72 3.50 13.46 -16.60
N LEU A 73 4.08 13.29 -15.41
CA LEU A 73 5.47 13.62 -15.13
C LEU A 73 6.41 12.40 -15.17
N GLY A 74 5.88 11.17 -15.18
CA GLY A 74 6.67 9.93 -15.09
C GLY A 74 7.34 9.71 -13.73
N LYS A 75 7.12 10.61 -12.76
CA LYS A 75 7.73 10.57 -11.43
C LYS A 75 7.09 9.50 -10.55
N LEU A 76 7.82 9.01 -9.56
CA LEU A 76 7.28 8.02 -8.64
C LEU A 76 6.23 8.67 -7.73
N VAL A 77 5.12 7.97 -7.54
CA VAL A 77 4.04 8.32 -6.64
C VAL A 77 4.11 7.41 -5.43
N GLY A 78 4.07 8.02 -4.25
CA GLY A 78 4.15 7.32 -2.97
C GLY A 78 2.88 7.44 -2.16
N LEU A 79 2.55 6.41 -1.40
CA LEU A 79 1.46 6.42 -0.44
C LEU A 79 2.05 6.55 0.98
N PRO A 80 1.81 7.67 1.69
CA PRO A 80 2.23 7.79 3.08
C PRO A 80 1.38 6.87 3.95
N LEU A 81 2.06 6.08 4.77
CA LEU A 81 1.45 5.17 5.75
C LEU A 81 1.58 5.72 7.18
N TRP A 82 2.64 6.47 7.46
CA TRP A 82 2.86 7.14 8.76
C TRP A 82 3.57 8.48 8.56
N ASP A 83 3.23 9.46 9.41
CA ASP A 83 3.96 10.71 9.60
C ASP A 83 4.19 10.96 11.10
N ASP A 84 4.78 12.09 11.46
CA ASP A 84 5.02 12.47 12.87
C ASP A 84 3.73 12.62 13.69
N ARG A 85 2.56 12.67 13.03
CA ARG A 85 1.24 12.78 13.66
C ARG A 85 0.52 11.42 13.72
N GLY A 86 1.22 10.32 13.44
CA GLY A 86 0.72 8.96 13.54
C GLY A 86 0.39 8.32 12.18
N ALA A 87 -0.43 7.28 12.23
CA ALA A 87 -0.77 6.53 11.02
C ALA A 87 -1.66 7.33 10.06
N GLN A 88 -1.42 7.15 8.78
CA GLN A 88 -2.18 7.74 7.68
C GLN A 88 -3.06 6.65 7.07
N HIS A 89 -4.34 6.94 6.87
CA HIS A 89 -5.31 5.98 6.37
C HIS A 89 -5.55 6.22 4.87
N THR A 90 -5.84 5.16 4.13
CA THR A 90 -6.07 5.19 2.68
C THR A 90 -7.38 4.51 2.29
N LEU A 91 -8.20 5.21 1.51
CA LEU A 91 -9.34 4.60 0.80
C LEU A 91 -8.93 4.22 -0.62
N ILE A 92 -9.40 3.06 -1.08
CA ILE A 92 -9.24 2.58 -2.46
C ILE A 92 -10.63 2.31 -3.04
N VAL A 93 -11.08 3.16 -3.97
CA VAL A 93 -12.40 3.06 -4.61
C VAL A 93 -12.31 2.77 -6.10
N GLY A 94 -13.26 2.01 -6.61
CA GLY A 94 -13.46 1.87 -8.06
C GLY A 94 -14.07 0.56 -8.53
N PRO A 95 -14.45 0.46 -9.80
CA PRO A 95 -15.10 -0.73 -10.34
C PRO A 95 -14.28 -2.02 -10.22
N THR A 96 -14.95 -3.15 -10.37
CA THR A 96 -14.30 -4.48 -10.45
C THR A 96 -13.29 -4.54 -11.59
N GLY A 97 -12.19 -5.27 -11.38
CA GLY A 97 -11.17 -5.51 -12.41
C GLY A 97 -10.23 -4.33 -12.70
N ARG A 98 -10.34 -3.21 -11.97
CA ARG A 98 -9.52 -2.02 -12.22
C ARG A 98 -8.13 -2.04 -11.57
N GLY A 99 -7.88 -2.93 -10.61
CA GLY A 99 -6.57 -3.09 -9.95
C GLY A 99 -6.54 -2.77 -8.45
N LYS A 100 -7.70 -2.63 -7.79
CA LYS A 100 -7.81 -2.37 -6.34
C LYS A 100 -7.02 -3.38 -5.49
N THR A 101 -7.33 -4.67 -5.65
CA THR A 101 -6.65 -5.77 -4.94
C THR A 101 -5.15 -5.80 -5.25
N THR A 102 -4.75 -5.51 -6.50
CA THR A 102 -3.33 -5.40 -6.89
C THR A 102 -2.62 -4.29 -6.12
N LEU A 103 -3.24 -3.11 -6.00
CA LEU A 103 -2.68 -2.00 -5.23
C LEU A 103 -2.60 -2.33 -3.73
N ALA A 104 -3.65 -2.92 -3.17
CA ALA A 104 -3.70 -3.34 -1.77
C ALA A 104 -2.56 -4.33 -1.44
N VAL A 105 -2.35 -5.32 -2.30
CA VAL A 105 -1.23 -6.28 -2.19
C VAL A 105 0.12 -5.60 -2.36
N LEU A 106 0.26 -4.68 -3.33
CA LEU A 106 1.50 -3.92 -3.53
C LEU A 106 1.89 -3.13 -2.27
N VAL A 107 0.92 -2.43 -1.67
CA VAL A 107 1.12 -1.69 -0.42
C VAL A 107 1.54 -2.63 0.70
N ALA A 108 0.86 -3.77 0.87
CA ALA A 108 1.22 -4.77 1.88
C ALA A 108 2.67 -5.27 1.72
N LEU A 109 3.03 -5.70 0.51
CA LEU A 109 4.38 -6.18 0.19
C LEU A 109 5.45 -5.13 0.47
N LEU A 110 5.26 -3.91 -0.04
CA LEU A 110 6.26 -2.86 0.09
C LEU A 110 6.33 -2.32 1.52
N ALA A 111 5.22 -2.24 2.24
CA ALA A 111 5.24 -1.86 3.64
C ALA A 111 6.13 -2.81 4.45
N THR A 112 5.87 -4.12 4.35
CA THR A 112 6.68 -5.15 5.02
C THR A 112 8.15 -5.09 4.57
N LEU A 113 8.41 -5.01 3.26
CA LEU A 113 9.78 -5.02 2.75
C LEU A 113 10.59 -3.78 3.11
N LEU A 114 9.97 -2.60 3.15
CA LEU A 114 10.69 -1.34 3.39
C LEU A 114 10.81 -1.01 4.88
N TYR A 115 9.80 -1.38 5.67
CA TYR A 115 9.68 -0.91 7.05
C TYR A 115 9.65 -2.03 8.09
N ASP A 116 9.68 -3.29 7.68
CA ASP A 116 9.61 -4.46 8.56
C ASP A 116 8.39 -4.44 9.49
N VAL A 117 7.27 -3.97 8.93
CA VAL A 117 5.98 -3.84 9.63
C VAL A 117 5.13 -5.10 9.43
N LYS A 118 4.30 -5.36 10.44
CA LYS A 118 3.28 -6.41 10.37
C LYS A 118 2.10 -5.90 9.54
N VAL A 119 1.64 -6.73 8.61
CA VAL A 119 0.50 -6.45 7.75
C VAL A 119 -0.55 -7.54 7.92
N VAL A 120 -1.79 -7.15 8.14
CA VAL A 120 -2.95 -8.04 8.12
C VAL A 120 -3.82 -7.66 6.94
N LEU A 121 -4.07 -8.62 6.04
CA LEU A 121 -4.98 -8.54 4.91
C LEU A 121 -6.22 -9.35 5.24
N VAL A 122 -7.37 -8.69 5.32
CA VAL A 122 -8.67 -9.35 5.44
C VAL A 122 -9.26 -9.50 4.04
N ASP A 123 -9.48 -10.75 3.62
CA ASP A 123 -9.88 -11.11 2.26
C ASP A 123 -11.20 -11.91 2.26
N PRO A 124 -12.36 -11.22 2.22
CA PRO A 124 -13.67 -11.88 2.16
C PRO A 124 -13.94 -12.66 0.86
N LYS A 125 -13.13 -12.42 -0.19
CA LYS A 125 -13.35 -12.97 -1.52
C LYS A 125 -12.42 -14.14 -1.84
N GLY A 126 -11.28 -14.26 -1.14
CA GLY A 126 -10.25 -15.27 -1.37
C GLY A 126 -9.32 -14.96 -2.55
N ASP A 127 -9.35 -13.71 -3.02
CA ASP A 127 -8.67 -13.28 -4.24
C ASP A 127 -7.25 -12.75 -3.98
N VAL A 128 -6.89 -12.44 -2.74
CA VAL A 128 -5.61 -11.85 -2.32
C VAL A 128 -4.52 -12.90 -2.28
N TRP A 129 -4.81 -14.09 -1.72
CA TRP A 129 -3.79 -15.11 -1.48
C TRP A 129 -3.06 -15.54 -2.75
N ARG A 130 -3.73 -15.56 -3.90
CA ARG A 130 -3.09 -15.93 -5.19
C ARG A 130 -1.91 -15.05 -5.57
N PHE A 131 -1.89 -13.78 -5.15
CA PHE A 131 -0.79 -12.84 -5.42
C PHE A 131 0.38 -13.02 -4.45
N LEU A 132 0.14 -13.71 -3.33
CA LEU A 132 1.12 -13.93 -2.27
C LEU A 132 1.53 -15.40 -2.18
N ARG A 133 0.88 -16.30 -2.92
CA ARG A 133 1.22 -17.72 -2.94
C ARG A 133 2.64 -17.89 -3.45
N GLY A 134 3.51 -18.48 -2.63
CA GLY A 134 4.93 -18.66 -2.93
C GLY A 134 5.83 -17.51 -2.45
N ALA A 135 5.25 -16.39 -2.01
CA ALA A 135 5.96 -15.40 -1.21
C ALA A 135 6.30 -16.01 0.15
N ARG A 136 7.59 -16.01 0.52
CA ARG A 136 8.02 -16.41 1.87
C ARG A 136 7.66 -15.39 2.96
N LEU A 137 7.06 -14.27 2.59
CA LEU A 137 6.69 -13.17 3.48
C LEU A 137 5.25 -13.25 3.97
N ALA A 138 4.43 -14.13 3.37
CA ALA A 138 3.01 -14.20 3.63
C ALA A 138 2.59 -15.55 4.21
N LYS A 139 1.67 -15.52 5.17
CA LYS A 139 1.00 -16.69 5.72
C LYS A 139 -0.49 -16.60 5.41
N HIS A 140 -1.03 -17.69 4.88
CA HIS A 140 -2.46 -17.85 4.65
C HIS A 140 -3.11 -18.48 5.86
N VAL A 141 -4.21 -17.88 6.31
CA VAL A 141 -5.00 -18.35 7.44
C VAL A 141 -6.44 -18.42 6.95
N ALA A 142 -6.91 -19.63 6.68
CA ALA A 142 -8.32 -19.87 6.41
C ALA A 142 -9.10 -19.69 7.72
N VAL A 143 -10.17 -18.91 7.65
CA VAL A 143 -11.06 -18.67 8.79
C VAL A 143 -12.16 -19.72 8.75
N GLU A 144 -12.24 -20.52 9.82
CA GLU A 144 -13.27 -21.54 10.04
C GLU A 144 -14.08 -21.20 11.29
N ASP A 145 -15.33 -21.64 11.35
CA ASP A 145 -16.22 -21.40 12.49
C ASP A 145 -15.76 -22.15 13.75
N GLY A 146 -16.01 -21.58 14.93
CA GLY A 146 -15.71 -22.20 16.23
C GLY A 146 -14.33 -21.95 16.83
N TYR A 147 -13.49 -21.11 16.23
CA TYR A 147 -12.16 -20.76 16.75
C TYR A 147 -12.13 -19.45 17.56
N SER A 148 -11.27 -19.38 18.58
CA SER A 148 -10.89 -18.10 19.20
C SER A 148 -10.01 -17.30 18.24
N TYR A 149 -10.57 -16.28 17.59
CA TYR A 149 -9.83 -15.44 16.64
C TYR A 149 -8.63 -14.76 17.25
N HIS A 150 -8.71 -14.35 18.52
CA HIS A 150 -7.57 -13.75 19.20
C HIS A 150 -6.38 -14.73 19.27
N HIS A 151 -6.61 -15.99 19.65
CA HIS A 151 -5.57 -17.01 19.66
C HIS A 151 -5.04 -17.28 18.24
N LEU A 152 -5.93 -17.37 17.24
CA LEU A 152 -5.57 -17.55 15.84
C LEU A 152 -4.65 -16.42 15.35
N ILE A 153 -5.01 -15.16 15.61
CA ILE A 153 -4.26 -13.99 15.15
C ILE A 153 -2.90 -13.92 15.85
N VAL A 154 -2.87 -14.04 17.18
CA VAL A 154 -1.62 -13.98 17.96
C VAL A 154 -0.64 -15.08 17.55
N SER A 155 -1.11 -16.34 17.52
CA SER A 155 -0.27 -17.49 17.19
C SER A 155 0.31 -17.43 15.77
N ASN A 156 -0.35 -16.72 14.86
CA ASN A 156 0.15 -16.57 13.50
C ASN A 156 1.01 -15.30 13.31
N LEU A 157 0.61 -14.13 13.84
CA LEU A 157 1.33 -12.86 13.65
C LEU A 157 2.68 -12.81 14.37
N PHE A 158 2.79 -13.46 15.53
CA PHE A 158 3.97 -13.43 16.37
C PHE A 158 4.71 -14.78 16.43
N SER A 159 4.39 -15.72 15.54
CA SER A 159 5.22 -16.90 15.39
C SER A 159 6.61 -16.55 14.85
N ASP A 160 7.65 -17.23 15.32
CA ASP A 160 9.04 -17.03 14.88
C ASP A 160 9.23 -17.25 13.36
N SER A 161 8.31 -17.99 12.74
CA SER A 161 8.30 -18.28 11.30
C SER A 161 7.58 -17.23 10.43
N PHE A 162 6.93 -16.23 11.04
CA PHE A 162 6.10 -15.27 10.33
C PHE A 162 6.85 -14.02 9.90
N HIS A 163 6.97 -13.87 8.57
CA HIS A 163 7.83 -12.87 7.95
C HIS A 163 7.11 -11.61 7.42
N GLY A 164 5.88 -11.34 7.89
CA GLY A 164 5.34 -9.98 7.86
C GLY A 164 3.89 -9.83 7.42
N ILE A 165 3.37 -10.67 6.52
CA ILE A 165 2.02 -10.50 5.95
C ILE A 165 1.10 -11.67 6.31
N MET A 166 -0.03 -11.40 6.96
CA MET A 166 -1.05 -12.37 7.28
C MET A 166 -2.24 -12.14 6.37
N VAL A 167 -2.68 -13.17 5.67
CA VAL A 167 -3.92 -13.13 4.89
C VAL A 167 -4.97 -13.94 5.63
N LEU A 168 -5.97 -13.26 6.17
CA LEU A 168 -7.17 -13.85 6.74
C LEU A 168 -8.17 -14.06 5.61
N ASP A 169 -8.33 -15.31 5.18
CA ASP A 169 -9.19 -15.69 4.06
C ASP A 169 -10.52 -16.21 4.58
N LEU A 170 -11.60 -15.48 4.27
CA LEU A 170 -12.96 -15.81 4.68
C LEU A 170 -13.78 -16.41 3.54
N ALA A 171 -13.18 -16.75 2.39
CA ALA A 171 -13.91 -17.26 1.23
C ALA A 171 -14.69 -18.56 1.50
N TYR A 172 -14.29 -19.31 2.53
CA TYR A 172 -14.90 -20.58 2.96
C TYR A 172 -16.18 -20.40 3.77
N LEU A 173 -16.44 -19.21 4.31
CA LEU A 173 -17.64 -18.91 5.08
C LEU A 173 -18.82 -18.59 4.15
N SER A 174 -20.05 -18.87 4.59
CA SER A 174 -21.24 -18.37 3.94
C SER A 174 -21.32 -16.84 4.05
N GLU A 175 -22.12 -16.20 3.19
CA GLU A 175 -22.23 -14.74 3.20
C GLU A 175 -22.69 -14.18 4.55
N ASN A 176 -23.64 -14.85 5.22
CA ASN A 176 -24.12 -14.44 6.55
C ASN A 176 -23.04 -14.58 7.62
N GLU A 177 -22.28 -15.68 7.59
CA GLU A 177 -21.16 -15.90 8.50
C GLU A 177 -20.06 -14.87 8.30
N LYS A 178 -19.73 -14.50 7.04
CA LYS A 178 -18.72 -13.46 6.77
C LYS A 178 -19.03 -12.17 7.52
N TYR A 179 -20.28 -11.70 7.55
CA TYR A 179 -20.64 -10.47 8.26
C TYR A 179 -20.36 -10.57 9.77
N ILE A 180 -20.82 -11.65 10.40
CA ILE A 180 -20.68 -11.85 11.84
C ILE A 180 -19.21 -12.03 12.21
N GLN A 181 -18.51 -12.89 11.47
CA GLN A 181 -17.12 -13.22 11.76
C GLN A 181 -16.17 -12.05 11.46
N LEU A 182 -16.44 -11.24 10.42
CA LEU A 182 -15.64 -10.05 10.11
C LEU A 182 -15.60 -9.07 11.30
N GLU A 183 -16.72 -8.81 11.96
CA GLU A 183 -16.77 -7.93 13.14
C GLU A 183 -15.85 -8.45 14.25
N THR A 184 -15.99 -9.73 14.60
CA THR A 184 -15.18 -10.33 15.68
C THR A 184 -13.70 -10.44 15.32
N ILE A 185 -13.39 -10.77 14.06
CA ILE A 185 -12.02 -10.84 13.57
C ILE A 185 -11.36 -9.47 13.60
N LEU A 186 -12.06 -8.42 13.13
CA LEU A 186 -11.50 -7.07 13.11
C LEU A 186 -11.27 -6.52 14.51
N ASP A 187 -12.16 -6.85 15.45
CA ASP A 187 -12.00 -6.46 16.85
C ASP A 187 -10.75 -7.12 17.45
N ALA A 188 -10.59 -8.43 17.24
CA ALA A 188 -9.40 -9.17 17.67
C ALA A 188 -8.12 -8.71 16.98
N VAL A 189 -8.16 -8.40 15.67
CA VAL A 189 -7.03 -7.85 14.93
C VAL A 189 -6.65 -6.49 15.49
N PHE A 190 -7.63 -5.62 15.75
CA PHE A 190 -7.38 -4.30 16.31
C PHE A 190 -6.70 -4.41 17.67
N ASP A 191 -7.21 -5.25 18.56
CA ASP A 191 -6.65 -5.48 19.89
C ASP A 191 -5.24 -6.05 19.86
N VAL A 192 -4.95 -6.93 18.90
CA VAL A 192 -3.60 -7.46 18.73
C VAL A 192 -2.65 -6.39 18.19
N LEU A 193 -3.05 -5.64 17.16
CA LEU A 193 -2.20 -4.66 16.51
C LEU A 193 -1.95 -3.42 17.36
N ARG A 194 -2.93 -2.95 18.14
CA ARG A 194 -2.77 -1.77 19.02
C ARG A 194 -1.76 -1.97 20.14
N ASN A 195 -1.52 -3.23 20.51
CA ASN A 195 -0.54 -3.61 21.54
C ASN A 195 0.86 -3.85 20.93
N ASN A 196 1.02 -3.69 19.62
CA ASN A 196 2.31 -3.77 18.94
C ASN A 196 3.06 -2.44 19.09
N SER A 197 4.32 -2.50 19.51
CA SER A 197 5.18 -1.31 19.62
C SER A 197 5.64 -0.77 18.27
N VAL A 198 5.50 -1.57 17.20
CA VAL A 198 5.86 -1.21 15.83
C VAL A 198 4.59 -0.90 15.02
N GLY A 199 4.70 0.10 14.14
CA GLY A 199 3.61 0.43 13.21
C GLY A 199 3.15 -0.78 12.41
N SER A 200 1.85 -0.87 12.14
CA SER A 200 1.22 -2.02 11.48
C SER A 200 0.27 -1.56 10.38
N VAL A 201 0.06 -2.36 9.34
CA VAL A 201 -0.91 -2.06 8.28
C VAL A 201 -2.08 -3.04 8.37
N LEU A 202 -3.30 -2.53 8.42
CA LEU A 202 -4.51 -3.33 8.27
C LEU A 202 -5.16 -3.00 6.93
N VAL A 203 -5.24 -4.00 6.07
CA VAL A 203 -5.86 -3.91 4.76
C VAL A 203 -7.17 -4.68 4.79
N ILE A 204 -8.26 -4.04 4.38
CA ILE A 204 -9.59 -4.63 4.32
C ILE A 204 -10.08 -4.52 2.88
N ASP A 205 -10.13 -5.65 2.16
CA ASP A 205 -10.77 -5.71 0.84
C ASP A 205 -12.29 -5.93 1.00
N GLU A 206 -13.08 -5.52 0.00
CA GLU A 206 -14.55 -5.61 0.02
C GLU A 206 -15.18 -4.97 1.28
N PHE A 207 -14.70 -3.78 1.66
CA PHE A 207 -15.10 -3.03 2.85
C PHE A 207 -16.60 -2.80 2.99
N TRP A 208 -17.37 -2.73 1.90
CA TRP A 208 -18.82 -2.55 1.93
C TRP A 208 -19.54 -3.56 2.83
N ARG A 209 -18.94 -4.74 3.06
CA ARG A 209 -19.46 -5.78 3.95
C ARG A 209 -19.56 -5.31 5.41
N ILE A 210 -18.70 -4.39 5.83
CA ILE A 210 -18.58 -3.91 7.21
C ILE A 210 -18.82 -2.40 7.32
N LYS A 211 -19.47 -1.78 6.33
CA LYS A 211 -19.65 -0.32 6.28
C LYS A 211 -20.37 0.28 7.50
N ASN A 212 -21.18 -0.52 8.19
CA ASN A 212 -21.94 -0.11 9.37
C ASN A 212 -21.31 -0.57 10.70
N SER A 213 -20.12 -1.17 10.65
CA SER A 213 -19.42 -1.73 11.81
C SER A 213 -18.99 -0.66 12.81
N ASP A 214 -19.28 -0.88 14.09
CA ASP A 214 -18.74 -0.07 15.18
C ASP A 214 -17.24 -0.29 15.38
N VAL A 215 -16.75 -1.51 15.11
CA VAL A 215 -15.32 -1.82 15.14
C VAL A 215 -14.57 -0.99 14.11
N VAL A 216 -15.11 -0.83 12.90
CA VAL A 216 -14.53 0.03 11.86
C VAL A 216 -14.47 1.49 12.28
N ARG A 217 -15.55 2.02 12.88
CA ARG A 217 -15.57 3.42 13.37
C ARG A 217 -14.47 3.63 14.41
N ARG A 218 -14.30 2.68 15.32
CA ARG A 218 -13.23 2.68 16.32
C ARG A 218 -11.85 2.60 15.67
N LEU A 219 -11.64 1.66 14.76
CA LEU A 219 -10.40 1.46 14.01
C LEU A 219 -9.96 2.74 13.30
N VAL A 220 -10.88 3.43 12.62
CA VAL A 220 -10.56 4.64 11.86
C VAL A 220 -10.25 5.83 12.76
N ARG A 221 -10.87 5.92 13.95
CA ARG A 221 -10.57 6.98 14.94
C ARG A 221 -9.29 6.73 15.72
N GLU A 222 -9.12 5.50 16.22
CA GLU A 222 -8.06 5.12 17.16
C GLU A 222 -6.83 4.53 16.47
N GLY A 223 -6.95 4.09 15.21
CA GLY A 223 -5.85 3.52 14.43
C GLY A 223 -4.71 4.50 14.24
N ARG A 224 -5.01 5.79 14.08
CA ARG A 224 -4.01 6.86 13.96
C ARG A 224 -3.06 6.92 15.15
N SER A 225 -3.59 6.96 16.37
CA SER A 225 -2.79 7.02 17.61
C SER A 225 -2.17 5.67 17.97
N SER A 226 -2.81 4.57 17.55
CA SER A 226 -2.30 3.20 17.73
C SER A 226 -1.25 2.81 16.68
N ASN A 227 -0.83 3.73 15.81
CA ASN A 227 0.16 3.51 14.76
C ASN A 227 -0.26 2.43 13.73
N ILE A 228 -1.56 2.23 13.54
CA ILE A 228 -2.15 1.28 12.59
C ILE A 228 -2.59 2.04 11.33
N SER A 229 -1.89 1.84 10.22
CA SER A 229 -2.29 2.39 8.92
C SER A 229 -3.38 1.53 8.30
N LEU A 230 -4.55 2.11 8.05
CA LEU A 230 -5.66 1.43 7.40
C LEU A 230 -5.61 1.61 5.89
N VAL A 231 -5.84 0.53 5.15
CA VAL A 231 -6.06 0.54 3.70
C VAL A 231 -7.39 -0.15 3.42
N LEU A 232 -8.42 0.64 3.14
CA LEU A 232 -9.79 0.14 3.02
C LEU A 232 -10.20 0.18 1.55
N SER A 233 -10.61 -0.95 0.98
CA SER A 233 -11.03 -1.01 -0.43
C SER A 233 -12.50 -1.35 -0.61
N SER A 234 -13.19 -0.60 -1.48
CA SER A 234 -14.56 -0.87 -1.88
C SER A 234 -14.80 -0.50 -3.33
N GLN A 235 -15.95 -0.91 -3.87
CA GLN A 235 -16.33 -0.60 -5.24
C GLN A 235 -16.94 0.79 -5.36
N GLN A 236 -17.78 1.18 -4.40
CA GLN A 236 -18.51 2.45 -4.43
C GLN A 236 -17.98 3.42 -3.37
N PRO A 237 -17.81 4.73 -3.68
CA PRO A 237 -17.46 5.73 -2.68
C PRO A 237 -18.53 5.87 -1.58
N SER A 238 -19.80 5.60 -1.91
CA SER A 238 -20.93 5.61 -0.99
C SER A 238 -20.89 4.50 0.07
N ASP A 239 -20.03 3.49 -0.09
CA ASP A 239 -19.85 2.44 0.91
C ASP A 239 -19.15 2.96 2.18
N TYR A 240 -18.48 4.10 2.11
CA TYR A 240 -17.80 4.71 3.23
C TYR A 240 -18.70 5.76 3.89
N SER A 241 -18.84 5.66 5.21
CA SER A 241 -19.57 6.66 5.99
C SER A 241 -18.82 8.00 6.01
N SER A 242 -19.53 9.07 6.35
CA SER A 242 -18.93 10.40 6.56
C SER A 242 -17.80 10.36 7.60
N GLU A 243 -17.95 9.52 8.62
CA GLU A 243 -16.93 9.30 9.63
C GLU A 243 -15.66 8.69 9.05
N VAL A 244 -15.76 7.75 8.12
CA VAL A 244 -14.58 7.19 7.44
C VAL A 244 -13.93 8.25 6.56
N TRP A 245 -14.71 8.99 5.77
CA TRP A 245 -14.21 10.08 4.92
C TRP A 245 -13.50 11.18 5.70
N ASN A 246 -14.01 11.54 6.89
CA ASN A 246 -13.43 12.61 7.71
C ASN A 246 -12.10 12.23 8.38
N ASN A 247 -11.78 10.94 8.45
CA ASN A 247 -10.59 10.41 9.10
C ASN A 247 -9.58 9.81 8.09
N ILE A 248 -9.79 10.03 6.78
CA ILE A 248 -8.89 9.53 5.76
C ILE A 248 -7.85 10.57 5.33
N SER A 249 -6.62 10.10 5.15
CA SER A 249 -5.50 10.92 4.68
C SER A 249 -5.35 10.87 3.16
N ASN A 250 -5.61 9.70 2.57
CA ASN A 250 -5.35 9.44 1.16
C ASN A 250 -6.55 8.76 0.51
N VAL A 251 -6.83 9.12 -0.74
CA VAL A 251 -7.91 8.51 -1.53
C VAL A 251 -7.36 8.12 -2.88
N VAL A 252 -7.43 6.84 -3.22
CA VAL A 252 -7.09 6.29 -4.54
C VAL A 252 -8.37 5.93 -5.26
N MET A 253 -8.57 6.49 -6.45
CA MET A 253 -9.77 6.33 -7.26
C MET A 253 -9.42 5.73 -8.61
N PHE A 254 -9.97 4.56 -8.92
CA PHE A 254 -9.78 3.94 -10.23
C PHE A 254 -10.78 4.44 -11.26
N GLY A 255 -10.37 4.40 -12.53
CA GLY A 255 -11.18 4.91 -13.61
C GLY A 255 -12.53 4.23 -13.77
N SER A 256 -13.54 5.02 -14.13
CA SER A 256 -14.89 4.56 -14.45
C SER A 256 -15.58 5.54 -15.40
N VAL A 257 -16.42 5.04 -16.29
CA VAL A 257 -17.31 5.88 -17.12
C VAL A 257 -18.70 6.03 -16.50
N ASP A 258 -18.97 5.30 -15.41
CA ASP A 258 -20.27 5.31 -14.72
C ASP A 258 -20.52 6.66 -14.03
N ASP A 259 -21.60 7.34 -14.40
CA ASP A 259 -21.90 8.69 -13.93
C ASP A 259 -22.28 8.74 -12.45
N VAL A 260 -22.83 7.65 -11.90
CA VAL A 260 -23.15 7.57 -10.47
C VAL A 260 -21.86 7.51 -9.66
N TYR A 261 -20.95 6.62 -10.02
CA TYR A 261 -19.62 6.52 -9.42
C TYR A 261 -18.85 7.84 -9.50
N ILE A 262 -18.82 8.50 -10.67
CA ILE A 262 -18.10 9.78 -10.84
C ILE A 262 -18.69 10.88 -9.97
N ARG A 263 -20.03 10.93 -9.87
CA ARG A 263 -20.73 11.87 -8.99
C ARG A 263 -20.40 11.62 -7.52
N ASP A 264 -20.38 10.37 -7.10
CA ASP A 264 -20.05 10.00 -5.73
C ASP A 264 -18.59 10.31 -5.40
N VAL A 265 -17.66 10.06 -6.32
CA VAL A 265 -16.26 10.50 -6.16
C VAL A 265 -16.21 12.01 -5.97
N SER A 266 -16.84 12.80 -6.85
CA SER A 266 -16.86 14.26 -6.74
C SER A 266 -17.42 14.73 -5.39
N ARG A 267 -18.48 14.07 -4.90
CA ARG A 267 -19.16 14.41 -3.65
C ARG A 267 -18.30 14.15 -2.41
N TYR A 268 -17.60 13.02 -2.38
CA TYR A 268 -16.96 12.54 -1.15
C TYR A 268 -15.44 12.71 -1.12
N SER A 269 -14.77 12.53 -2.25
CA SER A 269 -13.31 12.50 -2.29
C SER A 269 -12.68 13.88 -2.33
N GLY A 270 -13.47 14.94 -2.52
CA GLY A 270 -13.08 16.35 -2.72
C GLY A 270 -12.11 16.58 -3.89
N VAL A 271 -12.15 15.68 -4.87
CA VAL A 271 -11.51 15.86 -6.17
C VAL A 271 -12.21 16.98 -6.94
N VAL A 272 -11.42 17.85 -7.56
CA VAL A 272 -11.91 18.98 -8.36
C VAL A 272 -12.46 18.49 -9.71
N TYR A 273 -13.34 19.28 -10.32
CA TYR A 273 -14.06 18.89 -11.54
C TYR A 273 -13.11 18.52 -12.68
N GLU A 274 -12.00 19.24 -12.83
CA GLU A 274 -10.99 19.04 -13.89
C GLU A 274 -10.33 17.65 -13.80
N ASP A 275 -10.22 17.10 -12.59
CA ASP A 275 -9.61 15.80 -12.36
C ASP A 275 -10.63 14.65 -12.59
N LEU A 276 -11.94 14.94 -12.63
CA LEU A 276 -12.98 13.93 -12.94
C LEU A 276 -12.91 13.48 -14.41
N ASP A 277 -12.59 14.39 -15.32
CA ASP A 277 -12.38 14.05 -16.73
C ASP A 277 -11.18 13.13 -16.92
N VAL A 278 -10.13 13.31 -16.11
CA VAL A 278 -9.00 12.41 -16.06
C VAL A 278 -9.44 11.05 -15.55
N LEU A 279 -10.17 11.00 -14.43
CA LEU A 279 -10.69 9.77 -13.84
C LEU A 279 -11.49 8.93 -14.84
N ARG A 280 -12.33 9.56 -15.68
CA ARG A 280 -13.12 8.86 -16.71
C ARG A 280 -12.27 8.15 -17.76
N ARG A 281 -11.07 8.65 -18.04
CA ARG A 281 -10.17 8.13 -19.08
C ARG A 281 -9.16 7.10 -18.58
N LEU A 282 -9.03 6.92 -17.27
CA LEU A 282 -8.04 5.99 -16.71
C LEU A 282 -8.35 4.54 -17.09
N GLY A 283 -7.32 3.84 -17.56
CA GLY A 283 -7.37 2.43 -17.94
C GLY A 283 -7.29 1.47 -16.74
N VAL A 284 -7.01 0.20 -17.03
CA VAL A 284 -6.77 -0.82 -15.99
C VAL A 284 -5.40 -0.59 -15.35
N GLY A 285 -5.33 -0.65 -14.02
CA GLY A 285 -4.11 -0.39 -13.25
C GLY A 285 -3.72 1.09 -13.18
N GLU A 286 -4.55 1.98 -13.72
CA GLU A 286 -4.41 3.43 -13.61
C GLU A 286 -5.43 3.96 -12.61
N ALA A 287 -4.96 4.89 -11.78
CA ALA A 287 -5.77 5.48 -10.74
C ALA A 287 -5.40 6.95 -10.52
N LEU A 288 -6.29 7.66 -9.87
CA LEU A 288 -6.11 9.03 -9.42
C LEU A 288 -5.85 8.99 -7.91
N LEU A 289 -4.80 9.64 -7.43
CA LEU A 289 -4.46 9.72 -6.01
C LEU A 289 -4.67 11.15 -5.50
N ARG A 290 -5.48 11.31 -4.45
CA ARG A 290 -5.62 12.57 -3.72
C ARG A 290 -5.11 12.42 -2.29
N TYR A 291 -4.26 13.34 -1.86
CA TYR A 291 -3.90 13.53 -0.45
C TYR A 291 -4.85 14.55 0.22
N GLN A 292 -5.13 14.42 1.52
CA GLN A 292 -6.16 15.17 2.28
C GLN A 292 -6.08 16.71 2.13
N HIS A 293 -4.90 17.26 1.84
CA HIS A 293 -4.68 18.69 1.67
C HIS A 293 -4.15 19.07 0.27
N ALA A 294 -4.13 18.13 -0.67
CA ALA A 294 -3.73 18.42 -2.03
C ALA A 294 -4.87 19.08 -2.79
N GLN A 295 -4.55 20.17 -3.50
CA GLN A 295 -5.50 20.87 -4.37
C GLN A 295 -5.85 20.06 -5.63
N ARG A 296 -4.89 19.27 -6.11
CA ARG A 296 -5.01 18.46 -7.32
C ARG A 296 -4.68 17.02 -7.00
N ALA A 297 -5.39 16.12 -7.65
CA ALA A 297 -5.09 14.71 -7.58
C ALA A 297 -4.05 14.33 -8.66
N ILE A 298 -3.27 13.28 -8.37
CA ILE A 298 -2.17 12.83 -9.21
C ILE A 298 -2.63 11.57 -9.97
N PRO A 299 -2.73 11.61 -11.30
CA PRO A 299 -2.99 10.41 -12.09
C PRO A 299 -1.73 9.55 -12.13
N PHE A 300 -1.84 8.26 -11.85
CA PHE A 300 -0.70 7.35 -11.78
C PHE A 300 -1.01 5.94 -12.28
N LYS A 301 0.04 5.23 -12.73
CA LYS A 301 0.02 3.81 -13.07
C LYS A 301 0.63 2.99 -11.94
N ILE A 302 -0.09 1.98 -11.45
CA ILE A 302 0.39 1.09 -10.39
C ILE A 302 1.66 0.35 -10.84
N LEU A 303 2.61 0.16 -9.93
CA LEU A 303 3.80 -0.64 -10.20
C LEU A 303 3.42 -2.10 -10.49
N PRO A 304 4.04 -2.75 -11.49
CA PRO A 304 3.76 -4.15 -11.76
C PRO A 304 4.33 -5.05 -10.65
N ILE A 305 3.53 -6.05 -10.28
CA ILE A 305 3.90 -7.23 -9.50
C ILE A 305 4.24 -8.33 -10.55
N PRO A 306 5.38 -9.07 -10.48
CA PRO A 306 6.18 -9.36 -9.30
C PRO A 306 7.22 -8.30 -8.91
N ILE A 307 7.45 -8.17 -7.61
CA ILE A 307 8.59 -7.47 -7.01
C ILE A 307 9.71 -8.49 -6.80
N THR A 308 10.93 -8.13 -7.16
CA THR A 308 12.13 -8.93 -7.00
C THR A 308 12.99 -8.39 -5.86
N VAL A 309 13.40 -9.26 -4.93
CA VAL A 309 14.37 -8.95 -3.88
C VAL A 309 15.67 -9.73 -4.10
N LYS A 310 16.81 -9.06 -4.21
CA LYS A 310 18.15 -9.68 -4.34
C LYS A 310 18.91 -9.54 -3.02
N SER A 311 19.30 -10.67 -2.44
CA SER A 311 20.14 -10.65 -1.23
C SER A 311 21.60 -10.30 -1.57
N GLN A 312 22.24 -9.42 -0.80
CA GLN A 312 23.70 -9.28 -0.82
C GLN A 312 24.27 -10.43 0.01
N SER A 313 25.06 -11.33 -0.61
CA SER A 313 25.73 -12.39 0.14
C SER A 313 26.70 -11.80 1.16
N ILE A 314 26.82 -12.47 2.30
CA ILE A 314 27.73 -12.14 3.40
C ILE A 314 29.18 -12.12 2.87
N LEU A 315 29.86 -10.99 3.12
CA LEU A 315 31.29 -10.71 3.03
C LEU A 315 32.09 -11.40 1.89
N GLY A 316 32.41 -10.62 0.85
CA GLY A 316 33.65 -10.82 0.08
C GLY A 316 33.54 -11.42 -1.32
N ALA A 317 32.37 -11.85 -1.79
CA ALA A 317 32.23 -12.41 -3.14
C ALA A 317 31.46 -11.47 -4.08
N THR A 318 31.99 -11.28 -5.28
CA THR A 318 31.45 -10.55 -6.45
C THR A 318 30.16 -11.16 -7.04
N HIS A 319 29.50 -12.07 -6.33
CA HIS A 319 28.29 -12.74 -6.79
C HIS A 319 27.05 -12.25 -6.04
N TRP A 320 26.07 -11.78 -6.80
CA TRP A 320 24.74 -11.44 -6.30
C TRP A 320 24.08 -12.71 -5.71
N GLY A 321 23.57 -12.61 -4.47
CA GLY A 321 22.88 -13.71 -3.80
C GLY A 321 21.50 -14.04 -4.41
N ARG A 322 20.78 -14.94 -3.75
CA ARG A 322 19.49 -15.48 -4.20
C ARG A 322 18.49 -14.37 -4.54
N VAL A 323 17.89 -14.48 -5.72
CA VAL A 323 16.80 -13.62 -6.20
C VAL A 323 15.48 -14.21 -5.72
N LEU A 324 14.75 -13.49 -4.87
CA LEU A 324 13.42 -13.85 -4.39
C LEU A 324 12.39 -13.06 -5.20
N ARG A 325 11.44 -13.74 -5.83
CA ARG A 325 10.31 -13.11 -6.50
C ARG A 325 9.11 -13.15 -5.56
N TYR A 326 8.41 -12.02 -5.45
CA TYR A 326 7.21 -11.84 -4.67
C TYR A 326 6.10 -11.35 -5.60
N GLY A 327 5.02 -12.13 -5.72
CA GLY A 327 4.01 -11.91 -6.75
C GLY A 327 3.97 -13.03 -7.76
#